data_AF-A0AA41YTW7-F1
#
_entry.id   AF-A0AA41YTW7-F1
#
_cell.length_a   1.000
_cell.length_b   1.000
_cell.length_c   1.000
_cell.angle_alpha   90.00
_cell.angle_beta   90.00
_cell.angle_gamma   90.00
#
_symmetry.space_group_name_H-M   'P 1'
#
loop_
_entity.id
_entity.type
_entity.pdbx_description
1 polymer ?
#
loop_
_entity_poly.entity_id
_entity_poly.type
_entity_poly.pdbx_seq_one_letter_code
_entity_poly.pdbx_strand_id
1 'polypeptide(L)'
;MRRLGFAICVSLVVGGTALAQDDDPREQVIDLATIEVAHDLCKFDLSEAQEDAIGKRRQALVDDGSVTAADIASVQDEIGTSMRRQMAEGLCKPDGPEAKLYRKLLAILDPS
;
A
#
# COMPACT_ATOMS: atom_id res chain seq x y z
N MET A 1 34.02 5.92 -29.87
CA MET A 1 33.39 6.71 -28.79
C MET A 1 31.89 6.49 -28.85
N ARG A 2 31.30 5.83 -27.85
CA ARG A 2 29.84 5.72 -27.70
C ARG A 2 29.52 5.76 -26.21
N ARG A 3 29.17 6.94 -25.71
CA ARG A 3 28.58 7.10 -24.37
C ARG A 3 27.09 6.78 -24.52
N LEU A 4 26.71 5.55 -24.18
CA LEU A 4 25.31 5.19 -23.98
C LEU A 4 24.92 5.69 -22.59
N GLY A 5 24.32 6.88 -22.56
CA GLY A 5 23.65 7.40 -21.38
C GLY A 5 22.44 6.53 -21.07
N PHE A 6 22.54 5.75 -20.01
CA PHE A 6 21.46 4.92 -19.51
C PHE A 6 20.50 5.80 -18.72
N ALA A 7 19.46 6.30 -19.38
CA ALA A 7 18.35 6.97 -18.72
C ALA A 7 17.50 5.90 -18.03
N ILE A 8 17.66 5.76 -16.72
CA ILE A 8 16.73 4.99 -15.88
C ILE A 8 15.48 5.85 -15.72
N CYS A 9 14.51 5.67 -16.62
CA CYS A 9 13.15 6.13 -16.37
C CYS A 9 12.58 5.26 -15.25
N VAL A 10 12.55 5.79 -14.02
CA VAL A 10 11.71 5.26 -12.95
C VAL A 10 10.28 5.60 -13.32
N SER A 11 9.68 4.75 -14.15
CA SER A 11 8.25 4.72 -14.35
C SER A 11 7.65 4.13 -13.07
N LEU A 12 7.33 5.00 -12.11
CA LEU A 12 6.35 4.73 -11.06
C LEU A 12 5.00 4.49 -11.75
N VAL A 13 4.83 3.29 -12.31
CA VAL A 13 3.55 2.76 -12.74
C VAL A 13 2.80 2.42 -11.46
N VAL A 14 2.17 3.44 -10.87
CA VAL A 14 1.01 3.24 -9.99
C VAL A 14 -0.15 2.90 -10.93
N GLY A 15 -0.06 1.73 -11.54
CA GLY A 15 -0.86 1.30 -12.69
C GLY A 15 -1.12 -0.19 -12.58
N GLY A 16 -1.92 -0.53 -11.58
CA GLY A 16 -2.81 -1.68 -11.52
C GLY A 16 -2.37 -2.96 -12.24
N THR A 17 -1.61 -3.80 -11.54
CA THR A 17 -1.78 -5.26 -11.52
C THR A 17 -0.89 -5.83 -10.42
N ALA A 18 -1.31 -5.74 -9.16
CA ALA A 18 -0.97 -6.73 -8.15
C ALA A 18 -2.29 -7.49 -7.89
N LEU A 19 -2.64 -8.38 -8.83
CA LEU A 19 -3.87 -9.16 -8.86
C LEU A 19 -3.51 -10.64 -8.95
N ALA A 20 -2.95 -11.15 -7.88
CA ALA A 20 -2.88 -12.54 -7.45
C ALA A 20 -2.33 -12.48 -6.02
N GLN A 21 -2.46 -13.51 -5.21
CA GLN A 21 -1.63 -13.61 -4.01
C GLN A 21 -0.17 -13.49 -4.44
N ASP A 22 0.43 -12.30 -4.34
CA ASP A 22 1.87 -12.22 -4.37
C ASP A 22 2.32 -12.80 -3.02
N ASP A 23 2.94 -13.97 -3.08
CA ASP A 23 3.73 -14.53 -1.97
C ASP A 23 4.89 -13.57 -1.58
N ASP A 24 5.06 -12.44 -2.29
CA ASP A 24 6.02 -11.40 -1.94
C ASP A 24 5.59 -10.65 -0.66
N PRO A 25 6.35 -10.81 0.43
CA PRO A 25 6.06 -10.18 1.70
C PRO A 25 6.13 -8.64 1.63
N ARG A 26 6.89 -8.08 0.67
CA ARG A 26 7.01 -6.64 0.48
C ARG A 26 5.75 -6.02 -0.13
N GLU A 27 5.15 -6.69 -1.12
CA GLU A 27 3.87 -6.25 -1.69
C GLU A 27 2.77 -6.31 -0.63
N GLN A 28 2.77 -7.34 0.23
CA GLN A 28 1.84 -7.40 1.36
C GLN A 28 2.03 -6.23 2.33
N VAL A 29 3.27 -5.83 2.64
CA VAL A 29 3.52 -4.62 3.46
C VAL A 29 3.01 -3.37 2.76
N ILE A 30 3.19 -3.23 1.45
CA ILE A 30 2.70 -2.08 0.67
C ILE A 30 1.17 -2.01 0.72
N ASP A 31 0.47 -3.13 0.56
CA ASP A 31 -0.99 -3.18 0.61
C ASP A 31 -1.52 -2.79 2.00
N LEU A 32 -0.94 -3.39 3.06
CA LEU A 32 -1.32 -3.08 4.45
C LEU A 32 -1.08 -1.61 4.77
N ALA A 33 0.08 -1.08 4.39
CA ALA A 33 0.43 0.33 4.60
C ALA A 33 -0.46 1.28 3.79
N THR A 34 -0.82 0.92 2.56
CA THR A 34 -1.79 1.67 1.74
C THR A 34 -3.12 1.79 2.46
N ILE A 35 -3.64 0.70 3.04
CA ILE A 35 -4.91 0.71 3.76
C ILE A 35 -4.84 1.59 5.01
N GLU A 36 -3.82 1.40 5.86
CA GLU A 36 -3.66 2.17 7.10
C GLU A 36 -3.50 3.67 6.81
N VAL A 37 -2.66 4.02 5.84
CA VAL A 37 -2.43 5.43 5.46
C VAL A 37 -3.67 6.04 4.80
N ALA A 38 -4.38 5.30 3.94
CA ALA A 38 -5.62 5.78 3.32
C ALA A 38 -6.71 6.01 4.37
N HIS A 39 -6.84 5.11 5.35
CA HIS A 39 -7.73 5.30 6.49
C HIS A 39 -7.36 6.58 7.25
N ASP A 40 -6.09 6.77 7.58
CA ASP A 40 -5.63 7.93 8.36
C ASP A 40 -5.80 9.25 7.61
N LEU A 41 -5.40 9.31 6.34
CA LEU A 41 -5.38 10.53 5.54
C LEU A 41 -6.73 10.85 4.91
N CYS A 42 -7.42 9.84 4.39
CA CYS A 42 -8.67 10.01 3.65
C CYS A 42 -9.93 9.66 4.45
N LYS A 43 -9.79 9.16 5.69
CA LYS A 43 -10.91 8.79 6.57
C LYS A 43 -11.85 7.76 5.93
N PHE A 44 -11.29 6.84 5.15
CA PHE A 44 -12.04 5.70 4.67
C PHE A 44 -12.28 4.72 5.82
N ASP A 45 -13.48 4.12 5.88
CA ASP A 45 -13.85 3.28 7.01
C ASP A 45 -13.01 2.00 7.08
N LEU A 46 -12.56 1.65 8.30
CA LEU A 46 -12.01 0.37 8.70
C LEU A 46 -12.87 -0.14 9.85
N SER A 47 -13.27 -1.41 9.80
CA SER A 47 -13.87 -2.06 10.97
C SER A 47 -12.79 -2.55 11.92
N GLU A 48 -13.11 -2.69 13.22
CA GLU A 48 -12.19 -3.25 14.21
C GLU A 48 -11.63 -4.62 13.79
N ALA A 49 -12.47 -5.47 13.18
CA ALA A 49 -12.04 -6.78 12.68
C ALA A 49 -10.97 -6.68 11.58
N GLN A 50 -11.08 -5.67 10.71
CA GLN A 50 -10.10 -5.42 9.65
C GLN A 50 -8.82 -4.79 10.20
N GLU A 51 -8.91 -3.88 11.16
CA GLU A 51 -7.73 -3.33 11.86
C GLU A 51 -6.95 -4.45 12.57
N ASP A 52 -7.65 -5.36 13.25
CA ASP A 52 -7.06 -6.54 13.87
C ASP A 52 -6.42 -7.48 12.84
N ALA A 53 -7.07 -7.70 11.70
CA ALA A 53 -6.54 -8.55 10.63
C ALA A 53 -5.25 -7.97 10.04
N ILE A 54 -5.21 -6.65 9.80
CA ILE A 54 -4.01 -5.92 9.36
C ILE A 54 -2.88 -6.08 10.37
N GLY A 55 -3.17 -5.85 11.65
CA GLY A 55 -2.20 -6.00 12.73
C GLY A 55 -1.61 -7.40 12.82
N LYS A 56 -2.45 -8.44 12.75
CA LYS A 56 -2.01 -9.85 12.75
C LYS A 56 -1.15 -10.19 11.54
N ARG A 57 -1.53 -9.73 10.35
CA ARG A 57 -0.80 -10.02 9.11
C ARG A 57 0.55 -9.33 9.09
N ARG A 58 0.62 -8.08 9.54
CA ARG A 58 1.89 -7.36 9.74
C ARG A 58 2.81 -8.09 10.72
N GLN A 59 2.26 -8.53 11.86
CA GLN A 59 3.05 -9.25 12.85
C GLN A 59 3.58 -10.58 12.31
N ALA A 60 2.76 -11.32 11.56
CA ALA A 60 3.18 -12.58 10.92
C ALA A 60 4.38 -12.39 9.98
N LEU A 61 4.36 -11.34 9.15
CA LEU A 61 5.46 -11.01 8.23
C LEU A 61 6.77 -10.62 8.95
N VAL A 62 6.66 -10.08 10.16
CA VAL A 62 7.83 -9.78 11.01
C VAL A 62 8.33 -11.03 11.71
N ASP A 63 7.42 -11.85 12.22
CA ASP A 63 7.73 -13.06 12.98
C ASP A 63 8.34 -14.17 12.12
N ASP A 64 7.93 -14.28 10.85
CA ASP A 64 8.50 -15.22 9.89
C ASP A 64 9.86 -14.76 9.31
N GLY A 65 10.25 -13.51 9.60
CA GLY A 65 11.50 -12.90 9.17
C GLY A 65 11.51 -12.39 7.73
N SER A 66 10.35 -12.32 7.07
CA SER A 66 10.22 -11.85 5.69
C SER A 66 10.45 -10.36 5.54
N VAL A 67 10.09 -9.57 6.56
CA VAL A 67 10.32 -8.12 6.62
C VAL A 67 10.68 -7.69 8.04
N THR A 68 11.31 -6.54 8.19
CA THR A 68 11.55 -5.93 9.50
C THR A 68 10.50 -4.86 9.82
N ALA A 69 10.35 -4.55 11.11
CA ALA A 69 9.53 -3.41 11.54
C ALA A 69 10.01 -2.07 10.93
N ALA A 70 11.31 -1.95 10.66
CA ALA A 70 11.88 -0.78 10.00
C ALA A 70 11.46 -0.69 8.52
N ASP A 71 11.37 -1.82 7.81
CA ASP A 71 10.89 -1.87 6.43
C ASP A 71 9.43 -1.41 6.35
N ILE A 72 8.59 -1.91 7.26
CA ILE A 72 7.18 -1.51 7.34
C ILE A 72 7.05 -0.01 7.59
N ALA A 73 7.80 0.54 8.55
CA ALA A 73 7.78 1.97 8.84
C ALA A 73 8.25 2.82 7.65
N SER A 74 9.27 2.36 6.92
CA SER A 74 9.77 3.03 5.71
C SER A 74 8.69 3.05 4.62
N VAL A 75 8.04 1.91 4.37
CA VAL A 75 6.97 1.81 3.36
C VAL A 75 5.77 2.68 3.72
N GLN A 76 5.36 2.69 5.00
CA GLN A 76 4.30 3.58 5.49
C GLN A 76 4.64 5.07 5.27
N ASP A 77 5.88 5.49 5.53
CA ASP A 77 6.29 6.88 5.32
C ASP A 77 6.32 7.27 3.83
N GLU A 78 6.82 6.36 2.97
CA GLU A 78 6.85 6.56 1.52
C GLU A 78 5.42 6.72 0.95
N ILE A 79 4.51 5.81 1.34
CA ILE A 79 3.10 5.86 0.94
C ILE A 79 2.44 7.12 1.52
N GLY A 80 2.63 7.41 2.81
CA GLY A 80 2.10 8.61 3.46
C GLY A 80 2.57 9.91 2.81
N THR A 81 3.82 9.98 2.38
CA THR A 81 4.37 11.12 1.65
C THR A 81 3.76 11.21 0.25
N SER A 82 3.67 10.08 -0.46
CA SER A 82 3.09 10.02 -1.80
C SER A 82 1.61 10.44 -1.82
N MET A 83 0.82 9.89 -0.90
CA MET A 83 -0.61 10.19 -0.78
C MET A 83 -0.85 11.65 -0.37
N ARG A 84 -0.09 12.18 0.60
CA ARG A 84 -0.20 13.60 0.99
C ARG A 84 0.03 14.56 -0.17
N ARG A 85 0.95 14.26 -1.08
CA ARG A 85 1.18 15.07 -2.30
C ARG A 85 -0.04 15.03 -3.22
N GLN A 86 -0.66 13.86 -3.37
CA GLN A 86 -1.82 13.64 -4.22
C GLN A 86 -3.14 14.13 -3.60
N MET A 87 -3.19 14.42 -2.29
CA MET A 87 -4.41 14.93 -1.63
C MET A 87 -4.96 16.19 -2.29
N ALA A 88 -4.09 17.12 -2.70
CA ALA A 88 -4.49 18.34 -3.40
C ALA A 88 -5.14 18.08 -4.77
N GLU A 89 -4.90 16.91 -5.35
CA GLU A 89 -5.42 16.46 -6.65
C GLU A 89 -6.74 15.70 -6.53
N GLY A 90 -7.28 15.56 -5.30
CA GLY A 90 -8.55 14.90 -5.03
C GLY A 90 -8.43 13.39 -4.80
N LEU A 91 -7.30 12.95 -4.24
CA LEU A 91 -7.06 11.55 -3.87
C LEU A 91 -8.21 10.94 -3.05
N CYS A 92 -8.71 11.66 -2.04
CA CYS A 92 -9.73 11.17 -1.11
C CYS A 92 -11.17 11.24 -1.63
N LYS A 93 -11.38 11.33 -2.95
CA LYS A 93 -12.73 11.30 -3.53
C LYS A 93 -13.36 9.91 -3.30
N PRO A 94 -14.61 9.82 -2.78
CA PRO A 94 -15.25 8.54 -2.45
C PRO A 94 -15.39 7.55 -3.63
N ASP A 95 -15.52 8.08 -4.85
CA ASP A 95 -15.63 7.38 -6.12
C ASP A 95 -14.33 7.41 -6.95
N GLY A 96 -13.27 8.00 -6.38
CA GLY A 96 -11.95 8.12 -6.98
C GLY A 96 -11.20 6.78 -7.10
N PRO A 97 -10.06 6.79 -7.82
CA PRO A 97 -9.24 5.59 -8.00
C PRO A 97 -8.74 5.04 -6.67
N GLU A 98 -8.35 5.90 -5.73
CA GLU A 98 -7.85 5.50 -4.41
C GLU A 98 -8.92 4.78 -3.59
N ALA A 99 -10.13 5.35 -3.50
CA ALA A 99 -11.23 4.72 -2.79
C ALA A 99 -11.62 3.35 -3.40
N LYS A 100 -11.45 3.19 -4.72
CA LYS A 100 -11.66 1.89 -5.40
C LYS A 100 -10.55 0.90 -5.08
N LEU A 101 -9.29 1.34 -5.03
CA LEU A 101 -8.16 0.50 -4.63
C LEU A 101 -8.33 0.04 -3.19
N TYR A 102 -8.57 0.98 -2.27
CA TYR A 102 -8.82 0.72 -0.86
C TYR A 102 -9.88 -0.36 -0.62
N ARG A 103 -11.05 -0.24 -1.24
CA ARG A 103 -12.12 -1.25 -1.14
C ARG A 103 -11.72 -2.62 -1.67
N LYS A 104 -10.90 -2.68 -2.74
CA LYS A 104 -10.39 -3.94 -3.27
C LYS A 104 -9.42 -4.59 -2.29
N LEU A 105 -8.51 -3.82 -1.69
CA LEU A 105 -7.55 -4.33 -0.71
C LEU A 105 -8.27 -4.86 0.54
N LEU A 106 -9.30 -4.15 1.02
CA LEU A 106 -10.13 -4.63 2.14
C LEU A 106 -10.83 -5.96 1.84
N ALA A 107 -11.37 -6.13 0.63
CA ALA A 107 -12.03 -7.38 0.23
C ALA A 107 -11.08 -8.59 0.16
N ILE A 108 -9.77 -8.34 0.03
CA ILE A 108 -8.73 -9.39 0.04
C ILE A 108 -8.33 -9.74 1.48
N LEU A 109 -8.34 -8.78 2.40
CA LEU A 109 -8.02 -9.00 3.81
C LEU A 109 -9.10 -9.79 4.55
N ASP A 110 -10.36 -9.62 4.16
CA ASP A 110 -11.49 -10.32 4.74
C ASP A 110 -12.41 -10.83 3.60
N PRO A 111 -12.06 -11.97 2.97
CA PRO A 111 -12.91 -12.58 1.96
C PRO A 111 -14.10 -13.24 2.67
N SER A 112 -15.15 -12.45 2.92
CA SER A 112 -16.43 -12.94 3.44
C SER A 112 -17.08 -13.96 2.51
#